data_AF-A0A821D3S7-F1
#
_entry.id   AF-A0A821D3S7-F1
#
_cell.length_a   1.000
_cell.length_b   1.000
_cell.length_c   1.000
_cell.angle_alpha   90.00
_cell.angle_beta   90.00
_cell.angle_gamma   90.00
#
_symmetry.space_group_name_H-M   'P 1'
#
loop_
_entity.id
_entity.type
_entity.pdbx_description
1 polymer ?
#
loop_
_entity_poly.entity_id
_entity_poly.type
_entity_poly.pdbx_seq_one_letter_code
_entity_poly.pdbx_strand_id
1 'polypeptide(L)'
;NNNNNNNTLSFHELPQETQLSIERKHLADYCHDIWCVLPAAFPENYELIIRDPSRPKFVISYPCSLLNLIIKDHYTNDQYHELVDKDKHIYEIRSENSIFFKNLWSLFIYDIVSIKRRRKTYKEKRYCIFNIDGTIAELKGFEVKRNGELQLIKIFQASIFEAFLKGTTLEECYNHVATIADYWLDMLYSHVKDISDKELFKLISERRTMSRMLSDYGEQKSTSISASKR
;
A
#
# COMPACT_ATOMS: atom_id res chain seq x y z
N ASN A 1 -30.22 -28.03 -19.34
CA ASN A 1 -28.81 -28.46 -19.34
C ASN A 1 -27.96 -27.46 -20.10
N ASN A 2 -27.46 -26.43 -19.43
CA ASN A 2 -26.34 -25.61 -19.91
C ASN A 2 -25.44 -25.34 -18.70
N ASN A 3 -24.50 -26.27 -18.46
CA ASN A 3 -23.43 -26.08 -17.49
C ASN A 3 -22.40 -25.13 -18.10
N ASN A 4 -22.53 -23.83 -17.82
CA ASN A 4 -21.42 -22.90 -17.96
C ASN A 4 -20.46 -23.12 -16.79
N ASN A 5 -19.54 -24.07 -16.95
CA ASN A 5 -18.35 -24.15 -16.11
C ASN A 5 -17.46 -22.95 -16.45
N ASN A 6 -17.67 -21.85 -15.74
CA ASN A 6 -16.67 -20.78 -15.67
C ASN A 6 -15.50 -21.30 -14.83
N ASN A 7 -14.60 -22.07 -15.47
CA ASN A 7 -13.31 -22.41 -14.89
C ASN A 7 -12.47 -21.14 -14.82
N THR A 8 -12.57 -20.42 -13.70
CA THR A 8 -11.54 -19.46 -13.29
C THR A 8 -10.28 -20.26 -12.96
N LEU A 9 -9.40 -20.41 -13.94
CA LEU A 9 -8.07 -20.98 -13.76
C LEU A 9 -7.28 -20.08 -12.80
N SER A 10 -6.58 -20.69 -11.86
CA SER A 10 -5.61 -20.01 -10.99
C SER A 10 -4.50 -19.40 -11.85
N PHE A 11 -3.91 -18.28 -11.43
CA PHE A 11 -2.80 -17.63 -12.16
C PHE A 11 -1.68 -18.63 -12.50
N HIS A 12 -1.37 -19.54 -11.58
CA HIS A 12 -0.34 -20.57 -11.75
C HIS A 12 -0.70 -21.68 -12.76
N GLU A 13 -1.96 -21.77 -13.19
CA GLU A 13 -2.44 -22.73 -14.19
C GLU A 13 -2.45 -22.13 -15.61
N LEU A 14 -2.15 -20.84 -15.75
CA LEU A 14 -2.04 -20.18 -17.05
C LEU A 14 -0.73 -20.56 -17.77
N PRO A 15 -0.72 -20.58 -19.11
CA PRO A 15 0.50 -20.73 -19.88
C PRO A 15 1.53 -19.66 -19.51
N GLN A 16 2.81 -20.05 -19.49
CA GLN A 16 3.91 -19.21 -19.00
C GLN A 16 4.02 -17.87 -19.77
N GLU A 17 3.77 -17.86 -21.08
CA GLU A 17 3.73 -16.64 -21.88
C GLU A 17 2.57 -15.71 -21.49
N THR A 18 1.43 -16.28 -21.09
CA THR A 18 0.26 -15.53 -20.65
C THR A 18 0.50 -14.94 -19.25
N GLN A 19 1.11 -15.71 -18.34
CA GLN A 19 1.56 -15.20 -17.03
C GLN A 19 2.52 -14.03 -17.21
N LEU A 20 3.56 -14.18 -18.04
CA LEU A 20 4.51 -13.12 -18.36
C LEU A 20 3.85 -11.90 -18.99
N SER A 21 2.87 -12.08 -19.87
CA SER A 21 2.13 -10.98 -20.48
C SER A 21 1.26 -10.22 -19.46
N ILE A 22 0.66 -10.93 -18.50
CA ILE A 22 -0.15 -10.37 -17.43
C ILE A 22 0.74 -9.62 -16.44
N GLU A 23 1.88 -10.20 -16.05
CA GLU A 23 2.88 -9.56 -15.20
C GLU A 23 3.44 -8.28 -15.86
N ARG A 24 3.81 -8.37 -17.15
CA ARG A 24 4.29 -7.20 -17.93
C ARG A 24 3.23 -6.11 -18.04
N LYS A 25 1.96 -6.49 -18.21
CA LYS A 25 0.84 -5.53 -18.32
C LYS A 25 0.53 -4.86 -16.98
N HIS A 26 0.56 -5.61 -15.86
CA HIS A 26 0.36 -5.04 -14.53
C HIS A 26 1.50 -4.13 -14.07
N LEU A 27 2.74 -4.40 -14.51
CA LEU A 27 3.89 -3.52 -14.26
C LEU A 27 3.81 -2.21 -15.08
N ALA A 28 3.21 -2.25 -16.27
CA ALA A 28 3.10 -1.10 -17.17
C ALA A 28 1.88 -0.19 -16.89
N ASP A 29 0.82 -0.72 -16.29
CA ASP A 29 -0.39 0.03 -15.95
C ASP A 29 -0.20 0.89 -14.67
N TYR A 30 0.47 2.04 -14.84
CA TYR A 30 0.38 3.23 -13.97
C TYR A 30 0.37 2.97 -12.46
N CYS A 31 1.54 2.73 -11.88
CA CYS A 31 1.73 3.03 -10.46
C CYS A 31 3.12 3.63 -10.24
N HIS A 32 3.17 4.82 -9.63
CA HIS A 32 4.43 5.44 -9.20
C HIS A 32 5.22 4.52 -8.25
N ASP A 33 4.53 3.58 -7.58
CA ASP A 33 5.10 2.60 -6.67
C ASP A 33 4.52 1.21 -6.97
N ILE A 34 5.37 0.17 -7.02
CA ILE A 34 4.96 -1.22 -7.22
C ILE A 34 5.37 -2.03 -5.99
N TRP A 35 4.40 -2.74 -5.42
CA TRP A 35 4.63 -3.70 -4.33
C TRP A 35 4.66 -5.11 -4.91
N CYS A 36 5.73 -5.85 -4.65
CA CYS A 36 5.87 -7.24 -5.10
C CYS A 36 6.56 -8.09 -4.04
N VAL A 37 6.27 -9.39 -4.06
CA VAL A 37 6.97 -10.40 -3.27
C VAL A 37 7.85 -11.19 -4.22
N LEU A 38 9.16 -11.20 -3.95
CA LEU A 38 10.13 -11.96 -4.72
C LEU A 38 10.55 -13.22 -3.93
N PRO A 39 10.93 -14.31 -4.61
CA PRO A 39 11.49 -15.48 -3.94
C PRO A 39 12.73 -15.11 -3.12
N ALA A 40 12.94 -15.77 -1.98
CA ALA A 40 14.10 -15.51 -1.13
C ALA A 40 15.45 -15.79 -1.81
N ALA A 41 15.47 -16.62 -2.85
CA ALA A 41 16.66 -16.90 -3.65
C ALA A 41 16.87 -15.88 -4.80
N PHE A 42 15.98 -14.90 -4.96
CA PHE A 42 16.08 -13.91 -6.02
C PHE A 42 17.28 -12.98 -5.75
N PRO A 43 18.09 -12.63 -6.77
CA PRO A 43 19.23 -11.73 -6.57
C PRO A 43 18.80 -10.35 -6.06
N GLU A 44 19.36 -9.90 -4.94
CA GLU A 44 19.04 -8.60 -4.33
C GLU A 44 20.12 -7.56 -4.61
N ASN A 45 21.02 -7.33 -3.66
CA ASN A 45 22.02 -6.27 -3.70
C ASN A 45 23.42 -6.86 -3.78
N TYR A 46 24.24 -6.30 -4.68
CA TYR A 46 25.65 -6.62 -4.83
C TYR A 46 26.48 -5.40 -4.44
N GLU A 47 27.42 -5.57 -3.51
CA GLU A 47 28.41 -4.56 -3.19
C GLU A 47 29.63 -4.74 -4.09
N LEU A 48 29.89 -3.77 -4.95
CA LEU A 48 31.10 -3.69 -5.75
C LEU A 48 32.16 -2.89 -5.00
N ILE A 49 33.36 -3.45 -4.91
CA ILE A 49 34.55 -2.76 -4.41
C ILE A 49 35.24 -2.10 -5.60
N ILE A 50 35.32 -0.77 -5.58
CA ILE A 50 35.93 0.01 -6.65
C ILE A 50 37.34 0.41 -6.21
N ARG A 51 38.29 0.42 -7.16
CA ARG A 51 39.69 0.82 -6.94
C ARG A 51 39.87 2.33 -6.74
N ASP A 52 38.83 3.12 -7.00
CA ASP A 52 38.85 4.58 -6.86
C ASP A 52 38.73 4.95 -5.38
N PRO A 53 39.71 5.68 -4.80
CA PRO A 53 39.68 6.10 -3.41
C PRO A 53 38.51 7.05 -3.06
N SER A 54 37.89 7.72 -4.04
CA SER A 54 36.77 8.65 -3.77
C SER A 54 35.45 7.92 -3.49
N ARG A 55 35.23 6.76 -4.11
CA ARG A 55 34.01 5.94 -3.94
C ARG A 55 34.39 4.47 -3.85
N PRO A 56 34.90 4.02 -2.69
CA PRO A 56 35.44 2.67 -2.53
C PRO A 56 34.38 1.56 -2.63
N LYS A 57 33.10 1.90 -2.41
CA LYS A 57 31.98 0.96 -2.42
C LYS A 57 30.83 1.50 -3.28
N PHE A 58 30.25 0.61 -4.08
CA PHE A 58 29.07 0.90 -4.87
C PHE A 58 28.07 -0.25 -4.75
N VAL A 59 26.86 0.07 -4.28
CA VAL A 59 25.79 -0.92 -4.09
C VAL A 59 24.91 -0.93 -5.33
N ILE A 60 24.83 -2.06 -6.00
CA ILE A 60 23.92 -2.29 -7.11
C ILE A 60 22.75 -3.12 -6.61
N SER A 61 21.54 -2.63 -6.82
CA SER A 61 20.38 -3.50 -6.71
C SER A 61 20.03 -4.10 -8.05
N TYR A 62 20.02 -5.42 -8.11
CA TYR A 62 19.71 -6.18 -9.31
C TYR A 62 18.29 -5.92 -9.84
N PRO A 63 17.20 -6.07 -9.05
CA PRO A 63 15.85 -5.82 -9.55
C PRO A 63 15.65 -4.37 -10.03
N CYS A 64 16.20 -3.40 -9.30
CA CYS A 64 16.14 -1.99 -9.68
C CYS A 64 16.85 -1.72 -11.01
N SER A 65 18.06 -2.26 -11.16
CA SER A 65 18.88 -2.08 -12.36
C SER A 65 18.24 -2.74 -13.57
N LEU A 66 17.63 -3.92 -13.38
CA LEU A 66 16.88 -4.61 -14.42
C LEU A 66 15.68 -3.80 -14.91
N LEU A 67 14.88 -3.25 -13.98
CA LEU A 67 13.74 -2.40 -14.34
C LEU A 67 14.19 -1.10 -15.02
N ASN A 68 15.27 -0.49 -14.54
CA ASN A 68 15.84 0.72 -15.16
C ASN A 68 16.38 0.45 -16.57
N LEU A 69 16.94 -0.74 -16.83
CA LEU A 69 17.35 -1.14 -18.17
C LEU A 69 16.13 -1.26 -19.10
N ILE A 70 15.07 -1.95 -18.67
CA ILE A 70 13.83 -2.09 -19.44
C ILE A 70 13.19 -0.72 -19.72
N ILE A 71 13.17 0.18 -18.73
CA ILE A 71 12.66 1.55 -18.91
C ILE A 71 13.49 2.29 -19.96
N LYS A 72 14.82 2.20 -19.86
CA LYS A 72 15.72 2.83 -20.81
C LYS A 72 15.47 2.31 -22.23
N ASP A 73 15.32 1.00 -22.41
CA ASP A 73 15.17 0.40 -23.73
C ASP A 73 13.82 0.75 -24.38
N HIS A 74 12.74 0.92 -23.61
CA HIS A 74 11.39 1.11 -24.14
C HIS A 74 10.85 2.55 -24.05
N TYR A 75 11.38 3.38 -23.15
CA TYR A 75 10.80 4.69 -22.82
C TYR A 75 11.81 5.85 -22.92
N THR A 76 12.96 5.64 -23.60
CA THR A 76 13.89 6.73 -23.91
C THR A 76 13.33 7.59 -25.04
N ASN A 77 13.36 8.91 -24.85
CA ASN A 77 12.99 9.85 -25.89
C ASN A 77 14.23 10.18 -26.74
N ASP A 78 14.35 9.54 -27.90
CA ASP A 78 15.44 9.78 -28.87
C ASP A 78 15.27 11.08 -29.69
N GLN A 79 14.18 11.81 -29.47
CA GLN A 79 13.83 13.03 -30.21
C GLN A 79 13.84 14.27 -29.30
N TYR A 80 14.61 14.26 -28.21
CA TYR A 80 14.65 15.39 -27.29
C TYR A 80 15.44 16.54 -27.92
N HIS A 81 14.77 17.67 -28.19
CA HIS A 81 15.40 18.85 -28.79
C HIS A 81 15.87 19.81 -27.69
N GLU A 82 17.15 20.15 -27.70
CA GLU A 82 17.75 21.12 -26.80
C GLU A 82 18.27 22.32 -27.59
N LEU A 83 17.95 23.54 -27.14
CA LEU A 83 18.37 24.77 -27.78
C LEU A 83 19.82 25.08 -27.41
N VAL A 84 20.73 24.98 -28.37
CA VAL A 84 22.17 25.21 -28.16
C VAL A 84 22.56 26.64 -28.51
N ASP A 85 21.95 27.23 -29.53
CA ASP A 85 22.17 28.62 -29.95
C ASP A 85 20.84 29.36 -30.01
N LYS A 86 20.64 30.30 -29.08
CA LYS A 86 19.41 31.06 -28.93
C LYS A 86 19.23 32.12 -30.02
N ASP A 87 20.33 32.66 -30.55
CA ASP A 87 20.30 33.74 -31.54
C ASP A 87 20.09 33.18 -32.95
N LYS A 88 20.60 31.98 -33.22
CA LYS A 88 20.42 31.27 -34.51
C LYS A 88 19.27 30.26 -34.51
N HIS A 89 18.58 30.09 -33.38
CA HIS A 89 17.53 29.09 -33.19
C HIS A 89 17.97 27.66 -33.59
N ILE A 90 19.19 27.28 -33.21
CA ILE A 90 19.75 25.97 -33.52
C ILE A 90 19.43 25.01 -32.38
N TYR A 91 18.83 23.87 -32.73
CA TYR A 91 18.51 22.79 -31.82
C TYR A 91 19.40 21.58 -32.10
N GLU A 92 19.87 20.94 -31.03
CA GLU A 92 20.52 19.64 -31.06
C GLU A 92 19.51 18.57 -30.59
N ILE A 93 19.48 17.44 -31.28
CA ILE A 93 18.64 16.30 -30.90
C ILE A 93 19.50 15.33 -30.09
N ARG A 94 19.03 14.99 -28.89
CA ARG A 94 19.67 13.99 -28.02
C ARG A 94 18.66 12.96 -27.53
N SER A 95 19.16 11.79 -27.16
CA SER A 95 18.38 10.79 -26.43
C SER A 95 18.34 11.15 -24.95
N GLU A 96 17.14 11.40 -24.42
CA GLU A 96 16.92 11.77 -23.03
C GLU A 96 16.01 10.75 -22.33
N ASN A 97 16.44 10.27 -21.17
CA ASN A 97 15.60 9.51 -20.25
C ASN A 97 16.04 9.77 -18.81
N SER A 98 15.16 10.38 -18.04
CA SER A 98 15.36 10.70 -16.62
C SER A 98 14.49 9.87 -15.69
N ILE A 99 13.84 8.82 -16.21
CA ILE A 99 12.95 7.95 -15.45
C ILE A 99 13.78 6.83 -14.84
N PHE A 100 13.86 6.82 -13.51
CA PHE A 100 14.56 5.77 -12.77
C PHE A 100 13.69 5.29 -11.61
N PHE A 101 13.59 3.98 -11.46
CA PHE A 101 13.20 3.38 -10.19
C PHE A 101 14.29 3.64 -9.16
N LYS A 102 13.84 3.97 -7.96
CA LYS A 102 14.68 4.05 -6.77
C LYS A 102 14.25 2.96 -5.82
N ASN A 103 15.19 2.12 -5.40
CA ASN A 103 14.90 1.13 -4.38
C ASN A 103 14.65 1.80 -3.03
N LEU A 104 13.45 1.59 -2.50
CA LEU A 104 13.14 1.66 -1.09
C LEU A 104 12.83 0.23 -0.66
N TRP A 105 13.84 -0.44 -0.12
CA TRP A 105 13.59 -1.69 0.57
C TRP A 105 12.79 -1.40 1.85
N SER A 106 11.67 -2.07 2.02
CA SER A 106 11.14 -2.38 3.35
C SER A 106 10.65 -3.82 3.29
N LEU A 107 11.39 -4.70 3.95
CA LEU A 107 11.05 -6.11 4.09
C LEU A 107 9.88 -6.22 5.06
N PHE A 108 8.83 -6.91 4.62
CA PHE A 108 7.57 -7.25 5.29
C PHE A 108 6.37 -6.37 4.92
N ILE A 109 5.68 -6.75 3.84
CA ILE A 109 4.34 -6.28 3.52
C ILE A 109 3.33 -7.26 4.09
N TYR A 110 2.56 -6.84 5.09
CA TYR A 110 1.29 -7.52 5.41
C TYR A 110 0.20 -6.77 4.65
N ASP A 111 -0.14 -7.26 3.47
CA ASP A 111 -1.21 -6.68 2.68
C ASP A 111 -2.55 -7.12 3.28
N ILE A 112 -3.07 -6.34 4.23
CA ILE A 112 -4.40 -6.54 4.79
C ILE A 112 -5.39 -5.98 3.76
N VAL A 113 -5.64 -6.77 2.72
CA VAL A 113 -6.67 -6.45 1.73
C VAL A 113 -8.03 -6.57 2.40
N SER A 114 -8.60 -5.44 2.80
CA SER A 114 -10.00 -5.38 3.22
C SER A 114 -10.88 -5.59 1.99
N ILE A 115 -11.32 -6.82 1.75
CA ILE A 115 -12.36 -7.10 0.76
C ILE A 115 -13.68 -6.56 1.31
N LYS A 116 -14.06 -5.35 0.90
CA LYS A 116 -15.37 -4.79 1.19
C LYS A 116 -16.42 -5.61 0.43
N ARG A 117 -17.19 -6.42 1.17
CA ARG A 117 -18.17 -7.41 0.66
C ARG A 117 -19.32 -6.86 -0.21
N ARG A 118 -19.36 -5.56 -0.56
CA ARG A 118 -20.55 -4.97 -1.23
C ARG A 118 -20.38 -4.06 -2.43
N ARG A 119 -19.18 -3.66 -2.84
CA ARG A 119 -18.97 -3.03 -4.17
C ARG A 119 -17.55 -3.37 -4.65
N LYS A 120 -17.45 -3.97 -5.84
CA LYS A 120 -16.21 -4.27 -6.58
C LYS A 120 -15.50 -2.98 -7.01
N THR A 121 -15.10 -2.16 -6.06
CA THR A 121 -14.22 -1.02 -6.31
C THR A 121 -12.96 -1.26 -5.49
N TYR A 122 -11.93 -1.80 -6.16
CA TYR A 122 -10.56 -2.00 -5.69
C TYR A 122 -9.83 -0.67 -5.37
N LYS A 123 -10.55 0.37 -4.93
CA LYS A 123 -10.11 1.78 -5.01
C LYS A 123 -9.57 2.37 -3.71
N GLU A 124 -9.42 1.59 -2.65
CA GLU A 124 -8.76 2.09 -1.44
C GLU A 124 -7.45 1.32 -1.22
N LYS A 125 -6.34 2.01 -1.48
CA LYS A 125 -4.97 1.56 -1.18
C LYS A 125 -4.82 1.46 0.35
N ARG A 126 -5.21 0.32 0.93
CA ARG A 126 -5.10 0.01 2.36
C ARG A 126 -4.03 -1.06 2.54
N TYR A 127 -2.90 -0.70 3.11
CA TYR A 127 -1.78 -1.62 3.34
C TYR A 127 -0.96 -1.21 4.56
N CYS A 128 -0.33 -2.21 5.19
CA CYS A 128 0.55 -2.05 6.34
C CYS A 128 1.86 -2.77 6.04
N ILE A 129 2.97 -2.06 6.26
CA ILE A 129 4.32 -2.54 6.01
C ILE A 129 5.05 -2.41 7.33
N PHE A 130 5.71 -3.50 7.70
CA PHE A 130 6.55 -3.58 8.86
C PHE A 130 8.01 -3.60 8.40
N ASN A 131 8.89 -3.18 9.29
CA ASN A 131 10.31 -3.41 9.17
C ASN A 131 10.67 -4.77 9.77
N ILE A 132 11.90 -5.21 9.54
CA ILE A 132 12.46 -6.47 10.09
C ILE A 132 12.48 -6.47 11.62
N ASP A 133 12.64 -5.29 12.23
CA ASP A 133 12.59 -5.12 13.69
C ASP A 133 11.17 -5.20 14.27
N GLY A 134 10.14 -5.38 13.43
CA GLY A 134 8.74 -5.42 13.82
C GLY A 134 8.07 -4.05 13.96
N THR A 135 8.78 -2.95 13.68
CA THR A 135 8.19 -1.61 13.70
C THR A 135 7.35 -1.35 12.45
N ILE A 136 6.31 -0.51 12.55
CA ILE A 136 5.50 -0.12 11.40
C ILE A 136 6.29 0.86 10.53
N ALA A 137 6.67 0.43 9.33
CA ALA A 137 7.37 1.25 8.34
C ALA A 137 6.40 2.18 7.61
N GLU A 138 5.30 1.61 7.11
CA GLU A 138 4.30 2.36 6.36
C GLU A 138 2.90 1.85 6.67
N LEU A 139 1.98 2.78 6.89
CA LEU A 139 0.56 2.49 7.07
C LEU A 139 -0.22 3.47 6.21
N LYS A 140 -0.99 2.96 5.24
CA LYS A 140 -1.84 3.76 4.35
C LYS A 140 -3.27 3.22 4.35
N GLY A 141 -4.23 4.13 4.23
CA GLY A 141 -5.64 3.82 4.02
C GLY A 141 -6.45 3.36 5.24
N PHE A 142 -5.81 3.05 6.37
CA PHE A 142 -6.49 2.62 7.59
C PHE A 142 -7.00 3.77 8.48
N GLU A 143 -8.08 3.49 9.21
CA GLU A 143 -8.75 4.40 10.13
C GLU A 143 -7.82 4.88 11.26
N VAL A 144 -6.81 4.10 11.65
CA VAL A 144 -5.74 4.50 12.60
C VAL A 144 -5.13 5.86 12.27
N LYS A 145 -4.81 6.12 11.00
CA LYS A 145 -4.21 7.40 10.56
C LYS A 145 -5.24 8.46 10.19
N ARG A 146 -6.53 8.13 10.16
CA ARG A 146 -7.59 9.08 9.82
C ARG A 146 -7.99 9.91 11.03
N ASN A 147 -8.25 11.19 10.79
CA ASN A 147 -8.82 12.08 11.78
C ASN A 147 -10.33 11.82 11.85
N GLY A 148 -10.83 11.67 13.06
CA GLY A 148 -12.25 11.67 13.33
C GLY A 148 -13.02 10.37 13.14
N GLU A 149 -12.31 9.28 12.89
CA GLU A 149 -12.89 7.94 12.97
C GLU A 149 -13.05 7.51 14.43
N LEU A 150 -13.89 6.50 14.66
CA LEU A 150 -14.19 5.96 15.99
C LEU A 150 -12.91 5.51 16.70
N GLN A 151 -12.66 6.04 17.91
CA GLN A 151 -11.44 5.76 18.65
C GLN A 151 -11.28 4.26 18.94
N LEU A 152 -12.38 3.56 19.22
CA LEU A 152 -12.43 2.11 19.34
C LEU A 152 -11.77 1.39 18.16
N ILE A 153 -12.17 1.72 16.93
CA ILE A 153 -11.65 1.10 15.71
C ILE A 153 -10.16 1.39 15.54
N LYS A 154 -9.71 2.59 15.92
CA LYS A 154 -8.29 2.95 15.84
C LYS A 154 -7.43 2.10 16.77
N ILE A 155 -7.89 1.86 18.00
CA ILE A 155 -7.17 1.04 18.97
C ILE A 155 -7.22 -0.43 18.55
N PHE A 156 -8.38 -0.91 18.12
CA PHE A 156 -8.57 -2.25 17.57
C PHE A 156 -7.59 -2.54 16.43
N GLN A 157 -7.55 -1.68 15.41
CA GLN A 157 -6.64 -1.85 14.27
C GLN A 157 -5.18 -1.85 14.69
N ALA A 158 -4.78 -0.94 15.59
CA ALA A 158 -3.41 -0.93 16.12
C ALA A 158 -3.05 -2.25 16.83
N SER A 159 -3.96 -2.80 17.64
CA SER A 159 -3.73 -4.07 18.33
C SER A 159 -3.65 -5.27 17.39
N ILE A 160 -4.45 -5.27 16.32
CA ILE A 160 -4.42 -6.32 15.31
C ILE A 160 -3.13 -6.29 14.49
N PHE A 161 -2.65 -5.10 14.12
CA PHE A 161 -1.39 -4.95 13.38
C PHE A 161 -0.20 -5.57 14.13
N GLU A 162 -0.14 -5.41 15.45
CA GLU A 162 0.89 -6.06 16.26
C GLU A 162 0.75 -7.59 16.29
N ALA A 163 -0.48 -8.11 16.30
CA ALA A 163 -0.72 -9.55 16.32
C ALA A 163 -0.32 -10.27 15.03
N PHE A 164 -0.35 -9.59 13.89
CA PHE A 164 0.11 -10.14 12.61
C PHE A 164 1.60 -10.48 12.60
N LEU A 165 2.38 -9.94 13.54
CA LEU A 165 3.81 -10.26 13.69
C LEU A 165 4.06 -11.48 14.59
N LYS A 166 3.01 -12.05 15.20
CA LYS A 166 3.11 -13.19 16.12
C LYS A 166 2.79 -14.49 15.38
N GLY A 167 3.45 -15.57 15.80
CA GLY A 167 3.32 -16.89 15.19
C GLY A 167 4.40 -17.19 14.16
N THR A 168 4.65 -18.48 13.93
CA THR A 168 5.65 -18.95 12.96
C THR A 168 4.99 -19.48 11.68
N THR A 169 3.74 -19.91 11.77
CA THR A 169 2.92 -20.36 10.65
C THR A 169 1.79 -19.39 10.37
N LEU A 170 1.25 -19.45 9.14
CA LEU A 170 0.10 -18.63 8.76
C LEU A 170 -1.12 -18.90 9.67
N GLU A 171 -1.33 -20.15 10.05
CA GLU A 171 -2.42 -20.57 10.93
C GLU A 171 -2.26 -20.01 12.34
N GLU A 172 -1.06 -20.12 12.93
CA GLU A 172 -0.74 -19.52 14.23
C GLU A 172 -0.93 -18.00 14.23
N CYS A 173 -0.50 -17.32 13.16
CA CYS A 173 -0.69 -15.88 13.01
C CYS A 173 -2.19 -15.51 13.02
N TYR A 174 -3.02 -16.19 12.23
CA TYR A 174 -4.46 -15.94 12.23
C TYR A 174 -5.12 -16.30 13.57
N ASN A 175 -4.65 -17.31 14.29
CA ASN A 175 -5.13 -17.63 15.63
C ASN A 175 -4.82 -16.51 16.62
N HIS A 176 -3.61 -15.93 16.59
CA HIS A 176 -3.28 -14.76 17.40
C HIS A 176 -4.16 -13.55 17.06
N VAL A 177 -4.43 -13.29 15.78
CA VAL A 177 -5.34 -12.22 15.37
C VAL A 177 -6.78 -12.49 15.84
N ALA A 178 -7.24 -13.74 15.74
CA ALA A 178 -8.57 -14.16 16.17
C ALA A 178 -8.78 -13.94 17.67
N THR A 179 -7.81 -14.31 18.51
CA THR A 179 -7.91 -14.08 19.96
C THR A 179 -8.09 -12.61 20.34
N ILE A 180 -7.40 -11.69 19.63
CA ILE A 180 -7.61 -10.26 19.83
C ILE A 180 -8.99 -9.83 19.32
N ALA A 181 -9.41 -10.33 18.16
CA ALA A 181 -10.74 -10.03 17.63
C ALA A 181 -11.86 -10.45 18.58
N ASP A 182 -11.76 -11.65 19.15
CA ASP A 182 -12.72 -12.19 20.12
C ASP A 182 -12.74 -11.35 21.41
N TYR A 183 -11.57 -10.93 21.92
CA TYR A 183 -11.51 -10.03 23.08
C TYR A 183 -12.30 -8.72 22.85
N TRP A 184 -12.11 -8.07 21.71
CA TRP A 184 -12.84 -6.84 21.38
C TRP A 184 -14.33 -7.10 21.14
N LEU A 185 -14.68 -8.26 20.62
CA LEU A 185 -16.07 -8.67 20.39
C LEU A 185 -16.80 -8.93 21.71
N ASP A 186 -16.17 -9.64 22.64
CA ASP A 186 -16.70 -9.91 23.99
C ASP A 186 -16.90 -8.61 24.78
N MET A 187 -15.96 -7.66 24.66
CA MET A 187 -16.10 -6.34 25.25
C MET A 187 -17.37 -5.62 24.75
N LEU A 188 -17.71 -5.74 23.47
CA LEU A 188 -18.93 -5.16 22.90
C LEU A 188 -20.20 -5.90 23.34
N TYR A 189 -20.20 -7.24 23.33
CA TYR A 189 -21.35 -8.05 23.73
C TYR A 189 -21.68 -7.96 25.22
N SER A 190 -20.67 -7.78 26.06
CA SER A 190 -20.85 -7.52 27.49
C SER A 190 -21.46 -6.15 27.77
N HIS A 191 -21.70 -5.32 26.74
CA HIS A 191 -22.08 -3.91 26.87
C HIS A 191 -21.08 -3.09 27.69
N VAL A 192 -19.80 -3.48 27.66
CA VAL A 192 -18.71 -2.69 28.23
C VAL A 192 -18.90 -2.41 29.73
N LYS A 193 -19.45 -3.39 30.47
CA LYS A 193 -19.80 -3.25 31.90
C LYS A 193 -18.61 -2.93 32.80
N ASP A 194 -17.41 -3.36 32.41
CA ASP A 194 -16.21 -3.29 33.24
C ASP A 194 -15.34 -2.05 32.97
N ILE A 195 -15.78 -1.12 32.11
CA ILE A 195 -15.05 0.09 31.75
C ILE A 195 -15.70 1.32 32.36
N SER A 196 -14.87 2.29 32.76
CA SER A 196 -15.37 3.56 33.30
C SER A 196 -16.11 4.40 32.26
N ASP A 197 -17.13 5.16 32.66
CA ASP A 197 -17.91 6.03 31.75
C ASP A 197 -17.03 6.99 30.94
N LYS A 198 -15.94 7.49 31.52
CA LYS A 198 -15.00 8.40 30.85
C LYS A 198 -14.26 7.71 29.71
N GLU A 199 -13.82 6.48 29.92
CA GLU A 199 -13.15 5.67 28.90
C GLU A 199 -14.13 5.20 27.84
N LEU A 200 -15.32 4.77 28.26
CA LEU A 200 -16.41 4.40 27.35
C LEU A 200 -16.75 5.55 26.39
N PHE A 201 -16.93 6.76 26.93
CA PHE A 201 -17.19 7.95 26.12
C PHE A 201 -16.05 8.22 25.15
N LYS A 202 -14.79 8.07 25.58
CA LYS A 202 -13.63 8.23 24.70
C LYS A 202 -13.59 7.18 23.58
N LEU A 203 -13.99 5.94 23.84
CA LEU A 203 -13.98 4.84 22.86
C LEU A 203 -15.11 4.95 21.83
N ILE A 204 -16.32 5.28 22.28
CA ILE A 204 -17.54 5.30 21.45
C ILE A 204 -17.77 6.67 20.79
N SER A 205 -17.17 7.75 21.30
CA SER A 205 -17.32 9.06 20.66
C SER A 205 -16.65 9.10 19.30
N GLU A 206 -17.39 9.62 18.31
CA GLU A 206 -16.90 9.93 16.98
C GLU A 206 -16.72 11.44 16.86
N ARG A 207 -15.56 11.89 16.38
CA ARG A 207 -15.27 13.32 16.19
C ARG A 207 -15.21 13.65 14.70
N ARG A 208 -16.21 14.26 14.11
CA ARG A 208 -16.12 14.73 12.72
C ARG A 208 -15.92 16.25 12.67
N THR A 209 -15.03 16.71 11.80
CA THR A 209 -14.85 18.12 11.48
C THR A 209 -15.65 18.48 10.23
N MET A 210 -16.39 19.58 10.28
CA MET A 210 -17.07 20.14 9.09
C MET A 210 -16.13 21.12 8.40
N SER A 211 -16.07 21.06 7.07
CA SER A 211 -15.20 21.93 6.26
C SER A 211 -15.85 23.28 5.93
N ARG A 212 -17.17 23.39 6.06
CA ARG A 212 -17.97 24.58 5.74
C ARG A 212 -18.93 24.91 6.87
N MET A 213 -19.59 26.07 6.79
CA MET A 213 -20.61 26.45 7.76
C MET A 213 -21.89 25.63 7.55
N LEU A 214 -22.71 25.52 8.62
CA LEU A 214 -23.94 24.72 8.60
C LEU A 214 -24.95 25.21 7.55
N SER A 215 -24.97 26.53 7.27
CA SER A 215 -25.80 27.15 6.22
C SER A 215 -25.52 26.61 4.83
N ASP A 216 -24.26 26.26 4.55
CA ASP A 216 -23.79 25.92 3.20
C ASP A 216 -24.12 24.48 2.81
N TYR A 217 -24.55 23.66 3.79
CA TYR A 217 -24.90 22.26 3.57
C TYR A 217 -26.36 22.05 3.12
N GLY A 218 -27.21 23.07 3.22
CA GLY A 218 -28.61 23.03 2.76
C GLY A 218 -29.40 21.83 3.29
N GLU A 219 -29.92 21.00 2.38
CA GLU A 219 -30.73 19.82 2.69
C GLU A 219 -29.92 18.52 2.89
N GLN A 220 -28.59 18.58 2.87
CA GLN A 220 -27.76 17.40 3.06
C GLN A 220 -27.95 16.79 4.46
N LYS A 221 -28.01 15.46 4.50
CA LYS A 221 -28.15 14.69 5.74
C LYS A 221 -26.83 13.97 6.03
N SER A 222 -26.24 14.25 7.18
CA SER A 222 -25.10 13.51 7.72
C SER A 222 -25.18 13.51 9.24
N THR A 223 -24.51 12.54 9.88
CA THR A 223 -24.41 12.47 11.34
C THR A 223 -23.85 13.77 11.93
N SER A 224 -22.84 14.35 11.27
CA SER A 224 -22.23 15.63 11.65
C SER A 224 -23.21 16.80 11.59
N ILE A 225 -23.98 16.92 10.50
CA ILE A 225 -24.99 17.99 10.33
C ILE A 225 -26.08 17.86 11.39
N SER A 226 -26.56 16.64 11.65
CA SER A 226 -27.58 16.40 12.66
C SER A 226 -27.08 16.67 14.09
N ALA A 227 -25.82 16.33 14.39
CA ALA A 227 -25.22 16.62 15.68
C ALA A 227 -25.01 18.12 15.91
N SER A 228 -24.59 18.88 14.88
CA SER A 228 -24.41 20.33 14.99
C SER A 228 -25.72 21.12 15.02
N LYS A 229 -26.83 20.54 14.56
CA LYS A 229 -28.18 21.13 14.67
C LYS A 229 -28.83 20.94 16.04
N ARG A 230 -28.38 19.93 16.81
CA ARG A 230 -28.85 19.64 18.17
C ARG A 230 -28.12 20.50 19.17
#